data_AF-A0A0G0U953-F1
#
_entry.id   AF-A0A0G0U953-F1
#
_cell.length_a   1.000
_cell.length_b   1.000
_cell.length_c   1.000
_cell.angle_alpha   90.00
_cell.angle_beta   90.00
_cell.angle_gamma   90.00
#
_symmetry.space_group_name_H-M   'P 1'
#
loop_
_entity.id
_entity.type
_entity.pdbx_description
1 polymer ?
#
loop_
_entity_poly.entity_id
_entity_poly.type
_entity_poly.pdbx_seq_one_letter_code
_entity_poly.pdbx_strand_id
1 'polypeptide(L)'
;MFNKKIVTLLLLSIFLVNGPLGATDTIGPNTGSQKEEIVSSTIDKRAQILQAYLTKYNSPLQYQAQNFVDAADKYNLDWKLVAAISGVESTFGKHVPGGSGTPYSSYNGWGWGVYGTQAIYFKSWKEGIYTVSEGLRTNYLNKGLTNPYAINRVYAASPTWGAKVSHFLADMEKFEKQYTKSSDKDKAPTLIFKTAGNSAALALN
;
A
#
# COMPACT_ATOMS: atom_id res chain seq x y z
N MET A 1 4.86 43.74 21.76
CA MET A 1 3.47 43.42 22.14
C MET A 1 2.67 43.19 20.87
N PHE A 2 2.44 41.93 20.48
CA PHE A 2 1.63 41.58 19.32
C PHE A 2 0.27 41.07 19.79
N ASN A 3 -0.79 41.81 19.45
CA ASN A 3 -2.16 41.56 19.86
C ASN A 3 -2.76 40.38 19.08
N LYS A 4 -3.19 39.34 19.82
CA LYS A 4 -4.07 38.27 19.35
C LYS A 4 -5.47 38.85 19.12
N LYS A 5 -5.98 38.81 17.88
CA LYS A 5 -7.41 38.92 17.63
C LYS A 5 -7.99 37.51 17.49
N ILE A 6 -8.60 37.04 18.56
CA ILE A 6 -9.41 35.82 18.61
C ILE A 6 -10.73 36.16 17.93
N VAL A 7 -11.03 35.49 16.82
CA VAL A 7 -12.35 35.53 16.19
C VAL A 7 -13.18 34.42 16.84
N THR A 8 -14.02 34.80 17.79
CA THR A 8 -15.00 33.90 18.41
C THR A 8 -16.28 33.94 17.57
N LEU A 9 -16.55 32.87 16.83
CA LEU A 9 -17.79 32.71 16.07
C LEU A 9 -18.87 32.14 17.00
N LEU A 10 -19.92 32.92 17.20
CA LEU A 10 -21.10 32.62 18.02
C LEU A 10 -22.09 31.77 17.19
N LEU A 11 -22.53 30.62 17.70
CA LEU A 11 -23.70 29.91 17.17
C LEU A 11 -24.57 29.42 18.33
N LEU A 12 -25.66 30.16 18.55
CA LEU A 12 -26.81 29.74 19.35
C LEU A 12 -28.06 30.13 18.57
N SER A 13 -28.87 29.17 18.13
CA SER A 13 -30.31 29.08 18.41
C SER A 13 -31.01 28.07 17.50
N ILE A 14 -31.75 27.21 18.18
CA ILE A 14 -32.66 26.16 17.71
C ILE A 14 -33.90 26.79 17.09
N PHE A 15 -34.40 26.21 15.98
CA PHE A 15 -35.82 26.31 15.62
C PHE A 15 -36.38 24.89 15.42
N LEU A 16 -37.25 24.51 16.34
CA LEU A 16 -38.22 23.44 16.22
C LEU A 16 -39.41 23.97 15.39
N VAL A 17 -39.82 23.23 14.36
CA VAL A 17 -41.16 23.37 13.77
C VAL A 17 -41.79 21.98 13.69
N ASN A 18 -42.87 21.81 14.43
CA ASN A 18 -43.84 20.73 14.26
C ASN A 18 -44.90 21.17 13.23
N GLY A 19 -45.25 20.28 12.30
CA GLY A 19 -46.40 20.40 11.40
C GLY A 19 -47.14 19.06 11.31
N PRO A 20 -48.46 19.04 11.06
CA PRO A 20 -49.34 17.94 11.44
C PRO A 20 -49.40 16.78 10.44
N LEU A 21 -49.80 15.63 11.01
CA LEU A 21 -50.18 14.38 10.37
C LEU A 21 -51.32 14.54 9.34
N GLY A 22 -51.25 13.74 8.27
CA GLY A 22 -52.44 13.28 7.55
C GLY A 22 -52.22 12.98 6.07
N ALA A 23 -51.94 11.72 5.73
CA ALA A 23 -52.55 10.99 4.61
C ALA A 23 -52.05 9.54 4.61
N THR A 24 -52.99 8.62 4.73
CA THR A 24 -52.79 7.17 4.66
C THR A 24 -52.65 6.73 3.21
N ASP A 25 -51.61 5.95 2.89
CA ASP A 25 -51.65 4.98 1.79
C ASP A 25 -51.20 3.63 2.34
N THR A 26 -52.12 2.67 2.34
CA THR A 26 -51.85 1.26 2.60
C THR A 26 -51.40 0.56 1.30
N ILE A 27 -50.74 -0.61 1.45
CA ILE A 27 -50.22 -1.56 0.44
C ILE A 27 -48.75 -1.26 0.04
N GLY A 28 -47.75 -2.10 0.30
CA GLY A 28 -47.64 -3.46 0.86
C GLY A 28 -46.15 -3.76 1.18
N PRO A 29 -45.78 -4.97 1.63
CA PRO A 29 -44.38 -5.29 1.85
C PRO A 29 -43.70 -5.41 0.48
N ASN A 30 -43.01 -4.35 0.05
CA ASN A 30 -42.05 -4.47 -1.03
C ASN A 30 -40.85 -5.25 -0.48
N THR A 31 -40.99 -6.57 -0.51
CA THR A 31 -39.93 -7.56 -0.56
C THR A 31 -39.15 -7.37 -1.86
N GLY A 32 -38.52 -6.21 -2.01
CA GLY A 32 -37.46 -5.99 -2.97
C GLY A 32 -36.17 -6.33 -2.27
N SER A 33 -35.82 -7.62 -2.25
CA SER A 33 -34.43 -8.04 -2.06
C SER A 33 -33.62 -7.41 -3.18
N GLN A 34 -33.15 -6.17 -2.98
CA GLN A 34 -31.99 -5.64 -3.65
C GLN A 34 -30.85 -6.52 -3.16
N LYS A 35 -30.59 -7.59 -3.91
CA LYS A 35 -29.39 -8.40 -3.77
C LYS A 35 -28.28 -7.44 -4.18
N GLU A 36 -27.70 -6.72 -3.22
CA GLU A 36 -26.41 -6.08 -3.41
C GLU A 36 -25.49 -7.21 -3.85
N GLU A 37 -25.25 -7.28 -5.15
CA GLU A 37 -24.23 -8.14 -5.70
C GLU A 37 -22.94 -7.58 -5.14
N ILE A 38 -22.45 -8.20 -4.06
CA ILE A 38 -21.09 -7.98 -3.60
C ILE A 38 -20.23 -8.46 -4.74
N VAL A 39 -19.90 -7.54 -5.65
CA VAL A 39 -18.88 -7.72 -6.66
C VAL A 39 -17.61 -7.89 -5.84
N SER A 40 -17.29 -9.15 -5.54
CA SER A 40 -16.01 -9.54 -4.98
C SER A 40 -15.00 -9.12 -6.04
N SER A 41 -14.45 -7.92 -5.89
CA SER A 41 -13.39 -7.44 -6.75
C SER A 41 -12.26 -8.45 -6.63
N THR A 42 -12.05 -9.24 -7.67
CA THR A 42 -10.97 -10.21 -7.71
C THR A 42 -9.67 -9.44 -7.47
N ILE A 43 -8.99 -9.73 -6.35
CA ILE A 43 -7.71 -9.08 -6.02
C ILE A 43 -6.74 -9.32 -7.18
N ASP A 44 -6.07 -8.26 -7.64
CA ASP A 44 -5.12 -8.36 -8.76
C ASP A 44 -4.05 -9.42 -8.46
N LYS A 45 -3.82 -10.34 -9.40
CA LYS A 45 -2.82 -11.40 -9.23
C LYS A 45 -1.42 -10.85 -8.96
N ARG A 46 -1.05 -9.71 -9.56
CA ARG A 46 0.21 -9.00 -9.30
C ARG A 46 0.29 -8.57 -7.83
N ALA A 47 -0.81 -8.07 -7.28
CA ALA A 47 -0.87 -7.67 -5.88
C ALA A 47 -0.75 -8.88 -4.94
N GLN A 48 -1.36 -10.02 -5.28
CA GLN A 48 -1.21 -11.27 -4.51
C GLN A 48 0.24 -11.76 -4.51
N ILE A 49 0.90 -11.76 -5.68
CA ILE A 49 2.31 -12.12 -5.83
C ILE A 49 3.19 -11.17 -5.02
N LEU A 50 2.98 -9.85 -5.14
CA LEU A 50 3.77 -8.86 -4.43
C LEU A 50 3.60 -8.98 -2.92
N GLN A 51 2.36 -9.16 -2.45
CA GLN A 51 2.07 -9.39 -1.03
C GLN A 51 2.85 -10.60 -0.52
N ALA A 52 2.74 -11.75 -1.19
CA ALA A 52 3.44 -12.97 -0.80
C ALA A 52 4.97 -12.81 -0.80
N TYR A 53 5.51 -12.07 -1.78
CA TYR A 53 6.93 -11.75 -1.83
C TYR A 53 7.36 -10.92 -0.61
N LEU A 54 6.64 -9.82 -0.33
CA LEU A 54 6.94 -8.91 0.78
C LEU A 54 6.74 -9.57 2.16
N THR A 55 5.84 -10.54 2.27
CA THR A 55 5.65 -11.35 3.49
C THR A 55 6.91 -12.11 3.88
N LYS A 56 7.69 -12.62 2.92
CA LYS A 56 8.96 -13.31 3.22
C LYS A 56 9.98 -12.43 3.95
N TYR A 57 9.85 -11.10 3.81
CA TYR A 57 10.73 -10.13 4.46
C TYR A 57 10.17 -9.61 5.80
N ASN A 58 8.95 -10.01 6.17
CA ASN A 58 8.16 -9.40 7.25
C ASN A 58 8.03 -7.88 7.04
N SER A 59 7.74 -7.48 5.80
CA SER A 59 7.64 -6.07 5.41
C SER A 59 6.29 -5.47 5.83
N PRO A 60 6.25 -4.24 6.38
CA PRO A 60 4.98 -3.53 6.58
C PRO A 60 4.26 -3.21 5.26
N LEU A 61 4.98 -3.20 4.13
CA LEU A 61 4.44 -2.93 2.80
C LEU A 61 3.62 -4.09 2.23
N GLN A 62 3.66 -5.29 2.84
CA GLN A 62 2.85 -6.44 2.38
C GLN A 62 1.34 -6.13 2.37
N TYR A 63 0.88 -5.24 3.26
CA TYR A 63 -0.51 -4.79 3.34
C TYR A 63 -0.86 -3.70 2.31
N GLN A 64 0.11 -3.29 1.50
CA GLN A 64 -0.02 -2.19 0.53
C GLN A 64 0.17 -2.68 -0.91
N ALA A 65 0.26 -4.00 -1.13
CA ALA A 65 0.55 -4.59 -2.44
C ALA A 65 -0.41 -4.10 -3.55
N GLN A 66 -1.71 -3.98 -3.26
CA GLN A 66 -2.67 -3.43 -4.22
C GLN A 66 -2.35 -1.97 -4.57
N ASN A 67 -1.99 -1.13 -3.59
CA ASN A 67 -1.61 0.26 -3.84
C ASN A 67 -0.38 0.40 -4.74
N PHE A 68 0.58 -0.54 -4.67
CA PHE A 68 1.72 -0.56 -5.60
C PHE A 68 1.27 -0.81 -7.04
N VAL A 69 0.41 -1.81 -7.24
CA VAL A 69 -0.10 -2.16 -8.56
C VAL A 69 -0.95 -1.03 -9.14
N ASP A 70 -1.88 -0.49 -8.35
CA ASP A 70 -2.75 0.61 -8.77
C ASP A 70 -1.94 1.86 -9.15
N ALA A 71 -0.93 2.21 -8.35
CA ALA A 71 -0.06 3.35 -8.64
C ALA A 71 0.81 3.09 -9.89
N ALA A 72 1.31 1.86 -10.05
CA ALA A 72 2.06 1.50 -11.24
C ALA A 72 1.21 1.61 -12.50
N ASP A 73 -0.03 1.12 -12.49
CA ASP A 73 -0.94 1.25 -13.62
C ASP A 73 -1.26 2.71 -13.92
N LYS A 74 -1.61 3.49 -12.88
CA LYS A 74 -1.91 4.91 -12.99
C LYS A 74 -0.76 5.71 -13.61
N TYR A 75 0.47 5.41 -13.23
CA TYR A 75 1.67 6.11 -13.67
C TYR A 75 2.47 5.34 -14.74
N ASN A 76 1.88 4.30 -15.33
CA ASN A 76 2.46 3.44 -16.38
C ASN A 76 3.86 2.87 -16.02
N LEU A 77 4.07 2.40 -14.80
CA LEU A 77 5.34 1.84 -14.34
C LEU A 77 5.34 0.32 -14.43
N ASP A 78 6.54 -0.28 -14.42
CA ASP A 78 6.65 -1.68 -13.98
C ASP A 78 6.18 -1.77 -12.51
N TRP A 79 5.18 -2.61 -12.25
CA TRP A 79 4.56 -2.77 -10.94
C TRP A 79 5.51 -3.27 -9.84
N LYS A 80 6.66 -3.83 -10.22
CA LYS A 80 7.72 -4.26 -9.29
C LYS A 80 8.68 -3.11 -8.93
N LEU A 81 8.80 -2.08 -9.75
CA LEU A 81 9.86 -1.06 -9.65
C LEU A 81 9.85 -0.33 -8.31
N VAL A 82 8.69 0.20 -7.91
CA VAL A 82 8.58 1.00 -6.69
C VAL A 82 8.80 0.14 -5.45
N ALA A 83 8.40 -1.14 -5.48
CA ALA A 83 8.71 -2.09 -4.42
C ALA A 83 10.21 -2.45 -4.39
N ALA A 84 10.83 -2.67 -5.55
CA ALA A 84 12.26 -2.99 -5.65
C ALA A 84 13.14 -1.85 -5.09
N ILE A 85 12.78 -0.60 -5.35
CA ILE A 85 13.48 0.56 -4.78
C ILE A 85 13.38 0.55 -3.25
N SER A 86 12.21 0.28 -2.66
CA SER A 86 12.10 0.22 -1.20
C SER A 86 12.88 -0.94 -0.57
N GLY A 87 13.08 -2.03 -1.32
CA GLY A 87 13.99 -3.11 -0.95
C GLY A 87 15.41 -2.63 -0.70
N VAL A 88 15.92 -1.76 -1.58
CA VAL A 88 17.26 -1.16 -1.47
C VAL A 88 17.33 -0.13 -0.33
N GLU A 89 16.34 0.75 -0.26
CA GLU A 89 16.38 1.94 0.59
C GLU A 89 16.07 1.64 2.07
N SER A 90 15.17 0.70 2.33
CA SER A 90 14.63 0.49 3.67
C SER A 90 14.37 -0.97 4.01
N THR A 91 14.90 -1.91 3.21
CA THR A 91 14.56 -3.34 3.33
C THR A 91 13.05 -3.55 3.28
N PHE A 92 12.41 -2.95 2.27
CA PHE A 92 10.96 -2.94 2.07
C PHE A 92 10.21 -2.27 3.24
N GLY A 93 10.63 -1.07 3.62
CA GLY A 93 9.94 -0.24 4.60
C GLY A 93 10.21 -0.61 6.06
N LYS A 94 11.08 -1.59 6.35
CA LYS A 94 11.44 -2.00 7.71
C LYS A 94 12.31 -0.96 8.43
N HIS A 95 13.15 -0.28 7.67
CA HIS A 95 14.09 0.72 8.17
C HIS A 95 13.74 2.08 7.59
N VAL A 96 12.86 2.80 8.28
CA VAL A 96 12.47 4.18 7.93
C VAL A 96 12.64 5.10 9.14
N PRO A 97 12.81 6.42 8.94
CA PRO A 97 12.84 7.38 10.05
C PRO A 97 11.63 7.22 10.97
N GLY A 98 11.89 7.14 12.28
CA GLY A 98 10.86 6.91 13.31
C GLY A 98 10.35 5.47 13.44
N GLY A 99 10.89 4.53 12.65
CA GLY A 99 10.49 3.12 12.66
C GLY A 99 9.29 2.82 11.77
N SER A 100 8.93 1.54 11.64
CA SER A 100 7.87 1.10 10.72
C SER A 100 6.45 1.16 11.31
N GLY A 101 6.35 1.34 12.62
CA GLY A 101 5.10 1.27 13.38
C GLY A 101 4.46 2.63 13.62
N THR A 102 3.14 2.64 13.76
CA THR A 102 2.40 3.80 14.28
C THR A 102 2.75 4.05 15.75
N PRO A 103 2.75 5.31 16.22
CA PRO A 103 2.49 6.55 15.46
C PRO A 103 3.74 7.20 14.85
N TYR A 104 4.93 6.62 15.02
CA TYR A 104 6.19 7.32 14.76
C TYR A 104 6.76 7.15 13.34
N SER A 105 6.14 6.33 12.50
CA SER A 105 6.59 6.07 11.13
C SER A 105 6.53 7.30 10.23
N SER A 106 7.62 7.54 9.49
CA SER A 106 7.65 8.48 8.37
C SER A 106 6.96 7.97 7.10
N TYR A 107 6.70 6.66 7.02
CA TYR A 107 6.18 5.98 5.83
C TYR A 107 7.02 6.20 4.55
N ASN A 108 8.26 6.65 4.68
CA ASN A 108 9.15 6.94 3.57
C ASN A 108 10.13 5.78 3.33
N GLY A 109 9.63 4.75 2.66
CA GLY A 109 10.42 3.55 2.34
C GLY A 109 11.44 3.72 1.23
N TRP A 110 11.56 4.90 0.63
CA TRP A 110 12.32 5.14 -0.61
C TRP A 110 13.43 6.18 -0.46
N GLY A 111 13.60 6.78 0.73
CA GLY A 111 14.51 7.91 0.90
C GLY A 111 14.12 9.12 0.03
N TRP A 112 12.82 9.24 -0.32
CA TRP A 112 12.37 10.24 -1.28
C TRP A 112 12.38 11.64 -0.67
N GLY A 113 12.94 12.60 -1.41
CA GLY A 113 13.01 14.01 -1.03
C GLY A 113 13.81 14.29 0.24
N VAL A 114 14.79 13.45 0.55
CA VAL A 114 15.72 13.66 1.67
C VAL A 114 16.78 14.69 1.25
N TYR A 115 16.90 15.77 2.03
CA TYR A 115 17.91 16.83 1.84
C TYR A 115 18.65 17.08 3.15
N GLY A 116 19.96 16.79 3.17
CA GLY A 116 20.77 16.91 4.38
C GLY A 116 20.24 16.00 5.50
N THR A 117 19.80 16.59 6.61
CA THR A 117 19.21 15.87 7.75
C THR A 117 17.67 15.83 7.73
N GLN A 118 17.03 16.50 6.76
CA GLN A 118 15.59 16.57 6.64
C GLN A 118 15.09 15.42 5.75
N ALA A 119 14.20 14.58 6.29
CA ALA A 119 13.47 13.58 5.52
C ALA A 119 12.00 14.00 5.37
N ILE A 120 11.39 13.67 4.22
CA ILE A 120 9.94 13.80 4.06
C ILE A 120 9.24 12.69 4.85
N TYR A 121 8.21 13.08 5.60
CA TYR A 121 7.31 12.18 6.30
C TYR A 121 5.97 12.19 5.55
N PHE A 122 5.60 11.05 5.00
CA PHE A 122 4.27 10.88 4.44
C PHE A 122 3.27 10.62 5.57
N LYS A 123 1.98 10.85 5.31
CA LYS A 123 0.86 10.54 6.21
C LYS A 123 0.53 9.05 6.23
N SER A 124 0.90 8.31 5.17
CA SER A 124 0.66 6.87 5.05
C SER A 124 1.57 6.23 4.00
N TRP A 125 1.70 4.91 4.05
CA TRP A 125 2.36 4.14 2.99
C TRP A 125 1.73 4.37 1.61
N LYS A 126 0.39 4.46 1.53
CA LYS A 126 -0.31 4.72 0.27
C LYS A 126 0.11 6.06 -0.33
N GLU A 127 0.16 7.13 0.46
CA GLU A 127 0.60 8.44 -0.02
C GLU A 127 2.05 8.38 -0.53
N GLY A 128 2.95 7.72 0.20
CA GLY A 128 4.33 7.52 -0.23
C GLY A 128 4.43 6.76 -1.56
N ILE A 129 3.72 5.64 -1.70
CA ILE A 129 3.70 4.83 -2.94
C ILE A 129 3.28 5.69 -4.13
N TYR A 130 2.17 6.42 -4.02
CA TYR A 130 1.65 7.23 -5.12
C TYR A 130 2.56 8.41 -5.45
N THR A 131 3.09 9.09 -4.44
CA THR A 131 4.02 10.22 -4.62
C THR A 131 5.30 9.79 -5.32
N VAL A 132 5.90 8.68 -4.88
CA VAL A 132 7.12 8.15 -5.49
C VAL A 132 6.85 7.65 -6.90
N SER A 133 5.72 6.98 -7.13
CA SER A 133 5.33 6.50 -8.48
C SER A 133 5.18 7.66 -9.47
N GLU A 134 4.45 8.72 -9.09
CA GLU A 134 4.31 9.92 -9.89
C GLU A 134 5.66 10.60 -10.13
N GLY A 135 6.49 10.71 -9.09
CA GLY A 135 7.82 11.27 -9.17
C GLY A 135 8.74 10.52 -10.14
N LEU A 136 8.73 9.18 -10.10
CA LEU A 136 9.48 8.34 -11.03
C LEU A 136 9.00 8.52 -12.48
N ARG A 137 7.69 8.53 -12.70
CA ARG A 137 7.11 8.78 -14.02
C ARG A 137 7.55 10.14 -14.57
N THR A 138 7.30 11.20 -13.83
CA THR A 138 7.49 12.59 -14.29
C THR A 138 8.96 12.98 -14.39
N ASN A 139 9.77 12.65 -13.38
CA ASN A 139 11.13 13.17 -13.28
C ASN A 139 12.20 12.25 -13.88
N TYR A 140 11.86 10.99 -14.18
CA TYR A 140 12.81 10.00 -14.67
C TYR A 140 12.38 9.38 -15.99
N LEU A 141 11.27 8.61 -15.99
CA LEU A 141 10.88 7.83 -17.17
C LEU A 141 10.48 8.72 -18.35
N ASN A 142 9.73 9.80 -18.10
CA ASN A 142 9.39 10.78 -19.15
C ASN A 142 10.61 11.53 -19.70
N LYS A 143 11.76 11.45 -19.02
CA LYS A 143 13.05 11.99 -19.47
C LYS A 143 13.96 10.91 -20.08
N GLY A 144 13.43 9.72 -20.37
CA GLY A 144 14.17 8.61 -21.00
C GLY A 144 15.00 7.77 -20.03
N LEU A 145 14.88 7.96 -18.72
CA LEU A 145 15.57 7.13 -17.72
C LEU A 145 14.73 5.89 -17.41
N THR A 146 14.75 4.91 -18.31
CA THR A 146 13.78 3.79 -18.31
C THR A 146 14.28 2.50 -17.64
N ASN A 147 15.50 2.47 -17.10
CA ASN A 147 16.03 1.31 -16.39
C ASN A 147 16.77 1.74 -15.10
N PRO A 148 16.98 0.83 -14.13
CA PRO A 148 17.58 1.18 -12.84
C PRO A 148 18.96 1.85 -12.92
N TYR A 149 19.79 1.49 -13.90
CA TYR A 149 21.10 2.13 -14.09
C TYR A 149 20.96 3.58 -14.57
N ALA A 150 20.01 3.85 -15.47
CA ALA A 150 19.72 5.20 -15.93
C ALA A 150 19.09 6.06 -14.82
N ILE A 151 18.18 5.49 -14.03
CA ILE A 151 17.56 6.16 -12.86
C ILE A 151 18.64 6.50 -11.82
N ASN A 152 19.59 5.59 -11.58
CA ASN A 152 20.66 5.78 -10.60
C ASN A 152 21.41 7.10 -10.78
N ARG A 153 21.69 7.50 -12.04
CA ARG A 153 22.42 8.73 -12.37
C ARG A 153 21.83 10.01 -11.77
N VAL A 154 20.54 9.98 -11.41
CA VAL A 154 19.82 11.12 -10.83
C VAL A 154 19.34 10.80 -9.40
N TYR A 155 18.94 9.57 -9.12
CA TYR A 155 18.29 9.20 -7.86
C TYR A 155 19.26 9.10 -6.69
N ALA A 156 20.44 8.49 -6.88
CA ALA A 156 21.34 8.14 -5.79
C ALA A 156 22.80 8.42 -6.14
N ALA A 157 23.58 8.86 -5.15
CA ALA A 157 25.03 9.02 -5.29
C ALA A 157 25.77 7.66 -5.38
N SER A 158 25.18 6.58 -4.87
CA SER A 158 25.83 5.27 -4.87
C SER A 158 25.88 4.67 -6.28
N PRO A 159 27.08 4.36 -6.83
CA PRO A 159 27.17 3.77 -8.16
C PRO A 159 26.55 2.37 -8.24
N THR A 160 26.38 1.70 -7.09
CA THR A 160 25.83 0.34 -7.01
C THR A 160 24.30 0.28 -6.89
N TRP A 161 23.64 1.42 -6.65
CA TRP A 161 22.19 1.46 -6.38
C TRP A 161 21.38 0.82 -7.52
N GLY A 162 21.68 1.17 -8.78
CA GLY A 162 20.97 0.62 -9.94
C GLY A 162 21.10 -0.91 -10.06
N ALA A 163 22.27 -1.46 -9.70
CA ALA A 163 22.47 -2.91 -9.67
C ALA A 163 21.65 -3.59 -8.55
N LYS A 164 21.55 -2.96 -7.37
CA LYS A 164 20.74 -3.48 -6.25
C LYS A 164 19.24 -3.44 -6.56
N VAL A 165 18.74 -2.38 -7.20
CA VAL A 165 17.34 -2.34 -7.66
C VAL A 165 17.09 -3.41 -8.72
N SER A 166 18.01 -3.57 -9.68
CA SER A 166 17.92 -4.62 -10.71
C SER A 166 17.91 -6.02 -10.09
N HIS A 167 18.67 -6.25 -9.02
CA HIS A 167 18.64 -7.51 -8.28
C HIS A 167 17.26 -7.81 -7.71
N PHE A 168 16.61 -6.85 -7.02
CA PHE A 168 15.26 -7.07 -6.49
C PHE A 168 14.20 -7.24 -7.58
N LEU A 169 14.30 -6.53 -8.70
CA LEU A 169 13.43 -6.76 -9.86
C LEU A 169 13.55 -8.20 -10.38
N ALA A 170 14.78 -8.68 -10.55
CA ALA A 170 15.04 -10.05 -11.00
C ALA A 170 14.57 -11.11 -9.99
N ASP A 171 14.71 -10.85 -8.69
CA ASP A 171 14.26 -11.76 -7.64
C ASP A 171 12.72 -11.83 -7.56
N MET A 172 12.02 -10.70 -7.70
CA MET A 172 10.56 -10.67 -7.79
C MET A 172 10.05 -11.37 -9.07
N GLU A 173 10.72 -11.18 -10.20
CA GLU A 173 10.43 -11.87 -11.46
C GLU A 173 10.60 -13.39 -11.33
N LYS A 174 11.66 -13.83 -10.66
CA LYS A 174 11.87 -15.25 -10.36
C LYS A 174 10.79 -15.80 -9.42
N PHE A 175 10.44 -15.03 -8.38
CA PHE A 175 9.39 -15.41 -7.44
C PHE A 175 8.02 -15.53 -8.12
N GLU A 176 7.65 -14.59 -8.98
CA GLU A 176 6.41 -14.64 -9.77
C GLU A 176 6.30 -15.94 -10.58
N LYS A 177 7.39 -16.34 -11.26
CA LYS A 177 7.43 -17.60 -12.03
C LYS A 177 7.25 -18.83 -11.15
N GLN A 178 7.72 -18.79 -9.90
CA GLN A 178 7.54 -19.89 -8.96
C GLN A 178 6.12 -19.90 -8.40
N TYR A 179 5.59 -18.73 -8.04
CA TYR A 179 4.25 -18.57 -7.48
C TYR A 179 3.16 -19.05 -8.46
N THR A 180 3.28 -18.66 -9.74
CA THR A 180 2.34 -19.08 -10.79
C THR A 180 2.38 -20.59 -11.05
N LYS A 181 3.58 -21.18 -11.13
CA LYS A 181 3.74 -22.64 -11.28
C LYS A 181 3.14 -23.44 -10.12
N SER A 182 3.25 -22.96 -8.89
CA SER A 182 2.64 -23.63 -7.73
C SER A 182 1.12 -23.47 -7.73
N SER A 183 0.61 -22.28 -8.01
CA SER A 183 -0.83 -22.01 -8.10
C SER A 183 -1.54 -22.88 -9.15
N ASP A 184 -0.86 -23.23 -10.24
CA ASP A 184 -1.41 -24.13 -11.26
C ASP A 184 -1.36 -25.62 -10.86
N LYS A 185 -0.43 -26.03 -9.99
CA LYS A 185 -0.37 -27.39 -9.44
C LYS A 185 -1.43 -27.64 -8.36
N ASP A 186 -1.71 -26.62 -7.54
CA ASP A 186 -2.70 -26.70 -6.46
C ASP A 186 -4.16 -26.60 -6.96
N LYS A 187 -4.37 -26.42 -8.28
CA LYS A 187 -5.68 -26.59 -8.93
C LYS A 187 -6.06 -28.07 -9.16
N ALA A 188 -5.17 -29.02 -8.86
CA ALA A 188 -5.55 -30.43 -8.64
C ALA A 188 -6.05 -30.58 -7.19
N PRO A 189 -7.15 -31.30 -6.91
CA PRO A 189 -7.88 -31.15 -5.66
C PRO A 189 -7.09 -31.79 -4.50
N THR A 190 -6.50 -30.99 -3.62
CA THR A 190 -6.27 -31.36 -2.21
C THR A 190 -6.11 -30.11 -1.35
N LEU A 191 -7.18 -29.71 -0.67
CA LEU A 191 -7.12 -28.72 0.41
C LEU A 191 -6.83 -29.44 1.73
N ILE A 192 -5.59 -29.37 2.22
CA ILE A 192 -5.28 -29.51 3.65
C ILE A 192 -4.26 -28.43 4.03
N PHE A 193 -4.74 -27.32 4.60
CA PHE A 193 -3.89 -26.41 5.35
C PHE A 193 -3.58 -27.03 6.70
N LYS A 194 -2.34 -27.46 6.91
CA LYS A 194 -1.85 -27.90 8.22
C LYS A 194 -1.39 -26.67 9.00
N THR A 195 -2.28 -26.09 9.81
CA THR A 195 -1.91 -25.08 10.81
C THR A 195 -1.03 -25.74 11.87
N ALA A 196 0.25 -25.36 11.92
CA ALA A 196 1.14 -25.68 13.02
C ALA A 196 0.82 -24.73 14.19
N GLY A 197 0.25 -25.28 15.26
CA GLY A 197 0.07 -24.63 16.54
C GLY A 197 0.43 -25.60 17.65
N ASN A 198 1.73 -25.70 17.96
CA ASN A 198 2.20 -26.33 19.19
C ASN A 198 1.84 -25.40 20.36
N SER A 199 0.83 -25.77 21.16
CA SER A 199 0.60 -25.28 22.51
C SER A 199 -0.43 -26.16 23.23
N ALA A 200 0.02 -27.31 23.74
CA ALA A 200 -0.70 -28.07 24.78
C ALA A 200 0.24 -29.10 25.41
N ALA A 201 1.08 -28.65 26.35
CA ALA A 201 1.69 -29.51 27.34
C ALA A 201 1.96 -28.65 28.57
N LEU A 202 1.08 -28.73 29.57
CA LEU A 202 1.31 -28.49 31.00
C LEU A 202 -0.05 -28.38 31.71
N ALA A 203 -0.53 -29.50 32.27
CA ALA A 203 -1.26 -29.59 33.54
C ALA A 203 -1.88 -30.98 33.64
N LEU A 204 -1.16 -31.92 34.26
CA LEU A 204 -1.67 -33.06 35.03
C LEU A 204 -0.47 -33.74 35.69
N ASN A 205 -0.20 -33.32 36.93
CA ASN A 205 0.33 -34.11 38.05
C ASN A 205 0.12 -33.28 39.32
#